data_AF-A0A659UMM9-F1
#
_entry.id   AF-A0A659UMM9-F1
#
_cell.length_a   1.000
_cell.length_b   1.000
_cell.length_c   1.000
_cell.angle_alpha   90.00
_cell.angle_beta   90.00
_cell.angle_gamma   90.00
#
_symmetry.space_group_name_H-M   'P 1'
#
loop_
_entity.id
_entity.type
_entity.pdbx_description
1 polymer ?
#
loop_
_entity_poly.entity_id
_entity_poly.type
_entity_poly.pdbx_seq_one_letter_code
_entity_poly.pdbx_strand_id
1 'polypeptide(L)'
;MRSSAFRSILLSATILGLAAPAFADDDIGALSPEKAAKVFAAKPIYSPYAGRNFPTRPFFGDTHLHTGASFDAGAFGARLTPR
;
A
#
# COMPACT_ATOMS: atom_id res chain seq x y z
N MET A 1 64.10 21.18 18.34
CA MET A 1 62.83 21.82 17.91
C MET A 1 62.30 21.36 16.53
N ARG A 2 63.10 20.78 15.62
CA ARG A 2 62.63 20.39 14.27
C ARG A 2 61.86 19.06 14.19
N SER A 3 61.95 18.18 15.19
CA SER A 3 61.37 16.83 15.15
C SER A 3 59.93 16.74 15.67
N SER A 4 59.47 17.66 16.52
CA SER A 4 58.09 17.63 17.04
C SER A 4 57.08 18.10 15.99
N ALA A 5 57.41 19.16 15.23
CA ALA A 5 56.56 19.65 14.15
C ALA A 5 56.33 18.57 13.07
N PHE A 6 57.38 17.81 12.72
CA PHE A 6 57.27 16.72 11.75
C PHE A 6 56.36 15.60 12.23
N ARG A 7 56.43 15.23 13.52
CA ARG A 7 55.54 14.24 14.14
C ARG A 7 54.09 14.72 14.21
N SER A 8 53.87 15.99 14.53
CA SER A 8 52.53 16.58 14.59
C SER A 8 51.86 16.65 13.21
N ILE A 9 52.63 16.93 12.16
CA ILE A 9 52.16 16.93 10.77
C ILE A 9 51.79 15.51 10.33
N LEU A 10 52.66 14.53 10.60
CA LEU A 10 52.39 13.12 10.31
C LEU A 10 51.13 12.61 11.05
N LEU A 11 51.00 12.94 12.33
CA LEU A 11 49.84 12.53 13.12
C LEU A 11 48.54 13.17 12.60
N SER A 12 48.57 14.46 12.25
CA SER A 12 47.41 15.15 11.67
C SER A 12 47.02 14.59 10.30
N ALA A 13 47.99 14.27 9.44
CA ALA A 13 47.74 13.65 8.15
C ALA A 13 47.14 12.24 8.29
N THR A 14 47.54 11.49 9.31
CA THR A 14 47.01 10.14 9.58
C THR A 14 45.58 10.22 10.09
N ILE A 15 45.27 11.16 10.99
CA ILE A 15 43.91 11.40 11.50
C ILE A 15 42.99 11.86 10.36
N LEU A 16 43.46 12.74 9.47
CA LEU A 16 42.68 13.22 8.32
C LEU A 16 42.42 12.10 7.31
N GLY A 17 43.38 11.19 7.12
CA GLY A 17 43.22 10.01 6.27
C GLY A 17 42.24 8.97 6.82
N LEU A 18 42.16 8.82 8.15
CA LEU A 18 41.18 7.95 8.84
C LEU A 18 39.77 8.54 8.88
N ALA A 19 39.62 9.86 8.72
CA ALA A 19 38.34 10.56 8.66
C ALA A 19 37.81 10.76 7.23
N ALA A 20 38.53 10.28 6.20
CA ALA A 20 38.01 10.25 4.85
C ALA A 20 36.73 9.40 4.86
N PRO A 21 35.58 9.93 4.40
CA PRO A 21 34.36 9.14 4.35
C PRO A 21 34.62 7.92 3.46
N ALA A 22 34.27 6.74 3.96
CA ALA A 22 34.13 5.56 3.12
C ALA A 22 33.01 5.85 2.12
N PHE A 23 33.36 6.42 0.96
CA PHE A 23 32.49 6.41 -0.20
C PHE A 23 32.39 4.94 -0.63
N ALA A 24 31.47 4.20 -0.01
CA ALA A 24 31.05 2.91 -0.51
C ALA A 24 30.30 3.17 -1.82
N ASP A 25 30.87 2.69 -2.93
CA ASP A 25 30.18 2.64 -4.21
C ASP A 25 29.25 1.42 -4.17
N ASP A 26 28.09 1.61 -3.56
CA ASP A 26 27.10 0.55 -3.36
C ASP A 26 26.35 0.32 -4.70
N ASP A 27 26.59 -0.83 -5.35
CA ASP A 27 25.99 -1.23 -6.65
C ASP A 27 24.45 -1.43 -6.62
N ILE A 28 23.83 -1.24 -5.46
CA ILE A 28 22.37 -1.19 -5.30
C ILE A 28 21.75 0.06 -5.97
N GLY A 29 22.55 1.08 -6.25
CA GLY A 29 22.15 2.30 -6.93
C GLY A 29 21.23 3.21 -6.11
N ALA A 30 21.11 4.48 -6.53
CA ALA A 30 20.27 5.46 -5.86
C ALA A 30 18.81 5.41 -6.33
N LEU A 31 17.87 5.55 -5.38
CA LEU A 31 16.45 5.73 -5.66
C LEU A 31 16.19 7.18 -6.10
N SER A 32 16.09 7.41 -7.40
CA SER A 32 15.70 8.70 -7.95
C SER A 32 14.18 8.86 -7.95
N PRO A 33 13.63 10.10 -7.98
CA PRO A 33 12.20 10.33 -8.09
C PRO A 33 11.56 9.61 -9.29
N GLU A 34 12.27 9.54 -10.42
CA GLU A 34 11.81 8.88 -11.64
C GLU A 34 11.77 7.35 -11.46
N LYS A 35 12.75 6.77 -10.75
CA LYS A 35 12.75 5.34 -10.40
C LYS A 35 11.65 5.01 -9.41
N ALA A 36 11.45 5.86 -8.40
CA ALA A 36 10.39 5.71 -7.40
C ALA A 36 8.99 5.73 -8.05
N ALA A 37 8.76 6.66 -9.00
CA ALA A 37 7.49 6.76 -9.72
C ALA A 37 7.17 5.52 -10.58
N LYS A 38 8.19 4.82 -11.08
CA LYS A 38 8.01 3.55 -11.82
C LYS A 38 7.65 2.37 -10.91
N VAL A 39 8.22 2.32 -9.72
CA VAL A 39 8.01 1.21 -8.77
C VAL A 39 6.69 1.38 -8.01
N PHE A 40 6.38 2.61 -7.60
CA PHE A 40 5.15 2.95 -6.89
C PHE A 40 4.17 3.61 -7.86
N ALA A 41 3.44 2.77 -8.60
CA ALA A 41 2.36 3.25 -9.45
C ALA A 41 1.34 4.04 -8.62
N ALA A 42 0.85 5.16 -9.15
CA ALA A 42 -0.13 6.00 -8.47
C ALA A 42 -1.46 5.27 -8.17
N LYS A 43 -1.74 4.19 -8.90
CA LYS A 43 -2.84 3.27 -8.60
C LYS A 43 -2.29 1.98 -8.00
N PRO A 44 -2.93 1.44 -6.94
CA PRO A 44 -2.58 0.13 -6.41
C PRO A 44 -2.60 -0.93 -7.52
N ILE A 45 -1.58 -1.78 -7.55
CA ILE A 45 -1.44 -2.89 -8.52
C ILE A 45 -2.42 -4.04 -8.18
N TYR A 46 -3.05 -4.00 -7.01
CA TYR A 46 -4.03 -4.98 -6.54
C TYR A 46 -5.47 -4.45 -6.61
N SER A 47 -6.43 -5.37 -6.63
CA SER A 47 -7.85 -5.02 -6.53
C SER A 47 -8.12 -4.29 -5.21
N PRO A 48 -8.77 -3.11 -5.22
CA PRO A 48 -9.17 -2.41 -3.99
C PRO A 48 -10.06 -3.23 -3.04
N TYR A 49 -10.58 -4.36 -3.52
CA TYR A 49 -11.51 -5.23 -2.80
C TYR A 49 -10.88 -6.58 -2.43
N ALA A 50 -9.57 -6.77 -2.66
CA ALA A 50 -8.88 -7.99 -2.24
C ALA A 50 -9.09 -8.25 -0.74
N GLY A 51 -9.50 -9.48 -0.39
CA GLY A 51 -9.74 -9.87 1.01
C GLY A 51 -11.07 -9.39 1.61
N ARG A 52 -11.96 -8.74 0.85
CA ARG A 52 -13.26 -8.33 1.36
C ARG A 52 -14.21 -9.54 1.48
N ASN A 53 -14.54 -9.89 2.72
CA ASN A 53 -15.43 -11.00 3.08
C ASN A 53 -16.77 -10.54 3.67
N PHE A 54 -17.12 -9.26 3.50
CA PHE A 54 -18.36 -8.67 4.01
C PHE A 54 -19.08 -7.85 2.93
N PRO A 55 -20.42 -7.77 2.95
CA PRO A 55 -21.18 -6.96 2.01
C PRO A 55 -20.98 -5.47 2.27
N THR A 56 -20.78 -4.68 1.21
CA THR A 56 -20.65 -3.21 1.33
C THR A 56 -21.95 -2.46 1.14
N ARG A 57 -22.99 -3.16 0.70
CA ARG A 57 -24.33 -2.60 0.54
C ARG A 57 -25.35 -3.68 0.88
N PRO A 58 -25.64 -3.90 2.17
CA PRO A 58 -26.74 -4.78 2.56
C PRO A 58 -28.03 -4.16 2.02
N PHE A 59 -28.79 -4.95 1.27
CA PHE A 59 -30.15 -4.61 0.89
C PHE A 59 -31.10 -5.22 1.91
N PHE A 60 -32.16 -4.49 2.21
CA PHE A 60 -33.19 -4.93 3.13
C PHE A 60 -34.51 -5.04 2.36
N GLY A 61 -35.28 -6.07 2.69
CA GLY A 61 -36.58 -6.34 2.07
C GLY A 61 -36.80 -7.83 1.86
N ASP A 62 -38.04 -8.18 1.53
CA ASP A 62 -38.41 -9.54 1.20
C ASP A 62 -37.76 -9.95 -0.13
N THR A 63 -37.02 -11.05 -0.12
CA THR A 63 -36.42 -11.65 -1.33
C THR A 63 -37.40 -12.56 -2.06
N HIS A 64 -38.49 -12.93 -1.42
CA HIS A 64 -39.51 -13.81 -1.94
C HIS A 64 -40.89 -13.29 -1.52
N LEU A 65 -41.69 -12.90 -2.51
CA LEU A 65 -43.03 -12.37 -2.31
C LEU A 65 -44.03 -13.18 -3.13
N HIS A 66 -45.02 -13.77 -2.45
CA HIS A 66 -46.20 -14.33 -3.10
C HIS A 66 -47.28 -13.26 -3.23
N THR A 67 -48.03 -13.29 -4.33
CA THR A 67 -49.15 -12.36 -4.57
C THR A 67 -50.46 -13.13 -4.67
N GLY A 68 -51.59 -12.42 -4.75
CA GLY A 68 -52.89 -13.05 -4.99
C GLY A 68 -52.98 -13.79 -6.33
N ALA A 69 -52.01 -13.62 -7.24
CA ALA A 69 -51.91 -14.39 -8.48
C ALA A 69 -51.31 -15.79 -8.29
N SER A 70 -50.72 -16.10 -7.13
CA SER A 70 -50.30 -17.47 -6.78
C SER A 70 -51.50 -18.24 -6.22
N PHE A 71 -51.79 -19.43 -6.71
CA PHE A 71 -53.02 -20.18 -6.39
C PHE A 71 -53.24 -20.38 -4.90
N ASP A 72 -52.24 -20.93 -4.21
CA ASP A 72 -52.28 -21.20 -2.77
C ASP A 72 -52.25 -19.91 -1.96
N ALA A 73 -51.37 -18.96 -2.28
CA ALA A 73 -51.31 -17.69 -1.58
C ALA A 73 -52.64 -16.93 -1.66
N GLY A 74 -53.24 -16.88 -2.85
CA GLY A 74 -54.57 -16.30 -3.06
C GLY A 74 -55.67 -17.07 -2.31
N ALA A 75 -55.68 -18.41 -2.40
CA ALA A 75 -56.64 -19.26 -1.71
C ALA A 75 -56.56 -19.12 -0.17
N PHE A 76 -55.38 -18.81 0.36
CA PHE A 76 -55.14 -18.59 1.80
C PHE A 76 -55.06 -17.12 2.22
N GLY A 77 -55.54 -16.20 1.39
CA GLY A 77 -55.86 -14.83 1.82
C GLY A 77 -54.83 -13.74 1.49
N ALA A 78 -53.85 -14.00 0.61
CA ALA A 78 -53.03 -12.94 0.04
C ALA A 78 -53.89 -11.99 -0.81
N ARG A 79 -53.84 -10.69 -0.51
CA ARG A 79 -54.68 -9.64 -1.16
C ARG A 79 -53.92 -8.72 -2.10
N LEU A 80 -52.62 -8.95 -2.30
CA LEU A 80 -51.80 -8.11 -3.17
C LEU A 80 -52.06 -8.46 -4.64
N THR A 81 -52.62 -7.52 -5.41
CA THR A 81 -52.95 -7.68 -6.84
C THR A 81 -52.19 -6.65 -7.70
N PRO A 82 -52.07 -6.86 -9.03
CA PRO A 82 -51.59 -5.83 -9.95
C PRO A 82 -52.40 -4.53 -9.84
N ARG A 83 -51.76 -3.40 -10.19
CA ARG A 83 -52.41 -2.09 -10.30
C ARG A 83 -52.66 -1.74 -11.75
#